data_AF-S7WAW1-F1
#
_entry.id   AF-S7WAW1-F1
#
_cell.length_a   1.000
_cell.length_b   1.000
_cell.length_c   1.000
_cell.angle_alpha   90.00
_cell.angle_beta   90.00
_cell.angle_gamma   90.00
#
_symmetry.space_group_name_H-M   'P 1'
#
loop_
_entity.id
_entity.type
_entity.pdbx_description
1 polymer ?
#
loop_
_entity_poly.entity_id
_entity_poly.type
_entity_poly.pdbx_seq_one_letter_code
_entity_poly.pdbx_strand_id
1 'polypeptide(L)'
;MKHTIKKKCRFPAARLKRIMQGNDDIGKISVSAPVVIGKATELFIEEFTMEVVRKMDKKTKRITTEDIKKCVLETERFVFLKNALGESIEEEGEY
;
A
#
# COMPACT_ATOMS: atom_id res chain seq x y z
N MET A 1 -14.57 33.00 -8.11
CA MET A 1 -13.42 32.09 -8.30
C MET A 1 -13.65 30.83 -7.48
N LYS A 2 -13.96 29.69 -8.12
CA LYS A 2 -14.07 28.39 -7.42
C LYS A 2 -12.89 27.54 -7.86
N HIS A 3 -11.78 27.60 -7.11
CA HIS A 3 -10.71 26.62 -7.25
C HIS A 3 -11.13 25.33 -6.55
N THR A 4 -12.08 24.60 -7.15
CA THR A 4 -12.28 23.21 -6.78
C THR A 4 -11.15 22.43 -7.43
N ILE A 5 -10.01 22.33 -6.76
CA ILE A 5 -8.99 21.34 -7.13
C ILE A 5 -9.65 19.98 -6.89
N LYS A 6 -10.36 19.45 -7.90
CA LYS A 6 -10.62 18.02 -8.00
C LYS A 6 -9.24 17.38 -8.16
N LYS A 7 -8.53 17.14 -7.05
CA LYS A 7 -7.45 16.15 -7.03
C LYS A 7 -8.14 14.84 -7.38
N LYS A 8 -8.13 14.48 -8.66
CA LYS A 8 -8.53 13.14 -9.11
C LYS A 8 -7.63 12.20 -8.32
N CYS A 9 -8.17 11.53 -7.31
CA CYS A 9 -7.47 10.38 -6.73
C CYS A 9 -7.13 9.47 -7.90
N ARG A 10 -5.86 9.07 -7.98
CA ARG A 10 -5.35 8.25 -9.10
C ARG A 10 -6.07 6.91 -9.18
N PHE A 11 -6.68 6.49 -8.07
CA PHE A 11 -7.45 5.27 -7.93
C PHE A 11 -8.96 5.51 -8.06
N PRO A 12 -9.69 4.70 -8.86
CA PRO A 12 -11.14 4.77 -8.94
C PRO A 12 -11.81 4.39 -7.61
N ALA A 13 -12.64 5.28 -7.05
CA ALA A 13 -13.33 5.06 -5.77
C ALA A 13 -14.18 3.78 -5.75
N ALA A 14 -14.83 3.42 -6.87
CA ALA A 14 -15.60 2.19 -6.97
C ALA A 14 -14.74 0.92 -6.84
N ARG A 15 -13.51 0.95 -7.37
CA ARG A 15 -12.57 -0.18 -7.24
C ARG A 15 -12.07 -0.30 -5.81
N LEU A 16 -11.73 0.82 -5.17
CA LEU A 16 -11.34 0.85 -3.76
C LEU A 16 -12.47 0.32 -2.87
N LYS A 17 -13.71 0.76 -3.09
CA LYS A 17 -14.88 0.23 -2.38
C LYS A 17 -15.00 -1.30 -2.54
N ARG A 18 -14.82 -1.85 -3.74
CA ARG A 18 -14.88 -3.31 -3.97
C ARG A 18 -13.77 -4.08 -3.26
N ILE A 19 -12.55 -3.53 -3.20
CA ILE A 19 -11.45 -4.15 -2.47
C ILE A 19 -11.74 -4.13 -0.96
N MET A 20 -12.23 -3.01 -0.43
CA MET A 20 -12.63 -2.90 0.97
C MET A 20 -13.73 -3.91 1.32
N GLN A 21 -14.78 -4.01 0.50
CA GLN A 21 -15.87 -4.99 0.69
C GLN A 21 -15.50 -6.42 0.29
N GLY A 22 -14.24 -6.68 -0.09
CA GLY A 22 -13.72 -8.04 -0.21
C GLY A 22 -13.40 -8.67 1.15
N ASN A 23 -13.39 -7.87 2.22
CA ASN A 23 -13.37 -8.34 3.59
C ASN A 23 -14.83 -8.45 4.08
N ASP A 24 -15.23 -9.66 4.49
CA ASP A 24 -16.61 -10.00 4.90
C ASP A 24 -17.07 -9.24 6.15
N ASP A 25 -16.15 -8.74 6.98
CA ASP A 25 -16.46 -7.93 8.16
C ASP A 25 -16.85 -6.48 7.81
N ILE A 26 -16.66 -6.06 6.55
CA ILE A 26 -16.92 -4.68 6.11
C ILE A 26 -18.30 -4.56 5.45
N GLY A 27 -19.26 -4.04 6.21
CA GLY A 27 -20.62 -3.75 5.73
C GLY A 27 -20.74 -2.47 4.88
N LYS A 28 -21.43 -1.45 5.40
CA LYS A 28 -21.66 -0.18 4.68
C LYS A 28 -20.45 0.73 4.79
N ILE A 29 -19.99 1.25 3.65
CA ILE A 29 -18.85 2.16 3.57
C ILE A 29 -19.33 3.57 3.19
N SER A 30 -18.89 4.57 3.94
CA SER A 30 -19.10 5.99 3.60
C SER A 30 -18.48 6.34 2.25
N VAL A 31 -19.11 7.25 1.50
CA VAL A 31 -18.59 7.74 0.21
C VAL A 31 -17.19 8.39 0.34
N SER A 32 -16.87 8.97 1.50
CA SER A 32 -15.57 9.61 1.75
C SER A 32 -14.44 8.61 2.00
N ALA A 33 -14.72 7.43 2.56
CA ALA A 33 -13.69 6.49 2.99
C ALA A 33 -12.83 5.96 1.81
N PRO A 34 -13.41 5.52 0.67
CA PRO A 34 -12.62 5.14 -0.50
C PRO A 34 -11.75 6.27 -1.05
N VAL A 35 -12.19 7.53 -0.94
CA VAL A 35 -11.41 8.68 -1.42
C VAL A 35 -10.18 8.89 -0.56
N VAL A 36 -10.34 8.85 0.78
CA VAL A 36 -9.23 9.00 1.72
C VAL A 36 -8.23 7.84 1.59
N ILE A 37 -8.73 6.61 1.53
CA ILE A 37 -7.89 5.43 1.30
C ILE A 37 -7.14 5.56 -0.02
N GLY A 38 -7.79 6.02 -1.09
CA GLY A 38 -7.11 6.26 -2.37
C GLY A 38 -5.93 7.22 -2.24
N LYS A 39 -6.05 8.27 -1.41
CA LYS A 39 -4.93 9.17 -1.15
C LYS A 39 -3.85 8.54 -0.26
N ALA A 40 -4.24 7.78 0.77
CA ALA A 40 -3.31 7.08 1.63
C ALA A 40 -2.51 6.02 0.85
N THR A 41 -3.16 5.25 -0.04
CA THR A 41 -2.51 4.27 -0.92
C THR A 41 -1.52 4.94 -1.89
N GLU A 42 -1.83 6.14 -2.39
CA GLU A 42 -0.90 6.89 -3.23
C GLU A 42 0.39 7.25 -2.45
N LEU A 43 0.22 7.81 -1.25
CA LEU A 43 1.35 8.17 -0.38
C LEU A 43 2.15 6.93 0.05
N PHE A 44 1.45 5.84 0.35
CA PHE A 44 2.07 4.57 0.69
C PHE A 44 2.94 4.03 -0.44
N ILE A 45 2.46 4.01 -1.68
CA ILE A 45 3.24 3.53 -2.83
C ILE A 45 4.46 4.40 -3.06
N GLU A 46 4.34 5.73 -2.89
CA GLU A 46 5.47 6.65 -2.98
C GLU A 46 6.52 6.35 -1.90
N GLU A 47 6.13 6.30 -0.63
CA GLU A 47 7.03 6.01 0.49
C GLU A 47 7.68 4.62 0.35
N PHE A 48 6.89 3.60 0.01
CA PHE A 48 7.38 2.24 -0.20
C PHE A 48 8.41 2.18 -1.34
N THR A 49 8.10 2.78 -2.49
CA THR A 49 9.01 2.79 -3.65
C THR A 49 10.30 3.52 -3.31
N MET A 50 10.22 4.66 -2.61
CA MET A 50 11.41 5.39 -2.18
C MET A 50 12.29 4.56 -1.23
N GLU A 51 11.68 3.82 -0.31
CA GLU A 51 12.42 2.98 0.63
C GLU A 51 13.10 1.79 -0.07
N VAL A 52 12.42 1.15 -1.03
CA VAL A 52 13.04 0.13 -1.89
C VAL A 52 14.25 0.72 -2.63
N VAL A 53 14.12 1.92 -3.20
CA VAL A 53 15.22 2.59 -3.91
C VAL A 53 16.37 3.00 -2.98
N ARG A 54 16.12 3.27 -1.70
CA ARG A 54 17.19 3.54 -0.73
C ARG A 54 18.00 2.29 -0.39
N LYS A 55 17.36 1.12 -0.43
CA LYS A 55 17.95 -0.17 -0.03
C LYS A 55 18.52 -1.00 -1.20
N MET A 56 18.17 -0.65 -2.44
CA MET A 56 18.69 -1.30 -3.66
C MET A 56 20.17 -0.97 -3.91
N ASP A 57 20.86 -1.81 -4.70
CA ASP A 57 22.22 -1.50 -5.18
C ASP A 57 22.17 -0.34 -6.19
N LYS A 58 22.92 0.73 -5.87
CA LYS A 58 23.04 1.97 -6.66
C LYS A 58 23.60 1.74 -8.08
N LYS A 59 24.21 0.59 -8.36
CA LYS A 59 24.69 0.22 -9.70
C LYS A 59 23.54 -0.11 -10.66
N THR A 60 22.37 -0.45 -10.13
CA THR A 60 21.21 -0.82 -10.94
C THR A 60 20.22 0.33 -11.04
N LYS A 61 19.54 0.45 -12.18
CA LYS A 61 18.50 1.48 -12.41
C LYS A 61 17.08 0.89 -12.46
N ARG A 62 16.95 -0.42 -12.21
CA ARG A 62 15.69 -1.16 -12.29
C ARG A 62 15.44 -1.80 -10.94
N ILE A 63 14.26 -1.57 -10.38
CA ILE A 63 13.80 -2.27 -9.18
C ILE A 63 13.49 -3.71 -9.57
N THR A 64 14.05 -4.66 -8.83
CA THR A 64 13.79 -6.09 -8.99
C THR A 64 12.86 -6.60 -7.89
N THR A 65 12.33 -7.81 -8.06
CA THR A 65 11.56 -8.50 -7.00
C THR A 65 12.39 -8.78 -5.76
N GLU A 66 13.70 -9.00 -5.91
CA GLU A 66 14.62 -9.20 -4.79
C GLU A 66 14.79 -7.92 -3.96
N ASP A 67 14.89 -6.76 -4.59
CA ASP A 67 14.95 -5.47 -3.89
C ASP A 67 13.68 -5.21 -3.05
N ILE A 68 12.52 -5.54 -3.62
CA ILE A 68 11.22 -5.43 -2.93
C ILE A 68 11.19 -6.37 -1.74
N LYS A 69 11.57 -7.64 -1.93
CA LYS A 69 11.59 -8.65 -0.87
C LYS A 69 12.52 -8.26 0.28
N LYS A 70 13.74 -7.82 -0.05
CA LYS A 70 14.71 -7.31 0.93
C LYS A 70 14.16 -6.12 1.71
N CYS A 71 13.55 -5.16 1.02
CA CYS A 71 12.96 -3.98 1.67
C CYS A 71 11.86 -4.35 2.68
N VAL A 72 10.96 -5.27 2.30
CA VAL A 72 9.88 -5.77 3.18
C VAL A 72 10.43 -6.52 4.38
N LEU A 73 11.46 -7.33 4.19
CA LEU A 73 12.09 -8.12 5.25
C LEU A 73 12.85 -7.27 6.28
N GLU A 74 13.49 -6.19 5.83
CA GLU A 74 14.33 -5.33 6.66
C GLU A 74 13.61 -4.11 7.25
N THR A 75 12.33 -3.91 6.93
CA THR A 75 11.57 -2.73 7.37
C THR A 75 10.34 -3.17 8.16
N GLU A 76 10.38 -2.96 9.47
CA GLU A 76 9.30 -3.35 10.41
C GLU A 76 7.93 -2.84 9.96
N ARG A 77 7.84 -1.59 9.50
CA ARG A 77 6.58 -0.98 9.03
C ARG A 77 5.96 -1.70 7.82
N PHE A 78 6.72 -2.54 7.10
CA PHE A 78 6.26 -3.28 5.93
C PHE A 78 6.03 -4.77 6.20
N VAL A 79 6.10 -5.23 7.45
CA VAL A 79 5.87 -6.64 7.82
C VAL A 79 4.54 -7.19 7.31
N PHE A 80 3.49 -6.36 7.23
CA PHE A 80 2.18 -6.75 6.69
C PHE A 80 2.22 -7.21 5.23
N LEU A 81 3.29 -6.90 4.48
CA LEU A 81 3.49 -7.34 3.09
C LEU A 81 4.13 -8.73 2.98
N LYS A 82 4.67 -9.32 4.05
CA LYS A 82 5.34 -10.64 4.01
C LYS A 82 4.42 -11.74 3.48
N ASN A 83 3.16 -11.74 3.92
CA ASN A 83 2.13 -12.67 3.42
C ASN A 83 1.95 -12.56 1.90
N ALA A 84 2.03 -11.35 1.33
CA ALA A 84 1.93 -11.14 -0.11
C ALA A 84 3.16 -11.62 -0.89
N LEU A 85 4.31 -11.79 -0.21
CA LEU A 85 5.54 -12.34 -0.78
C LEU A 85 5.63 -13.87 -0.67
N GLY A 86 4.60 -14.53 -0.14
CA GLY A 86 4.61 -15.97 0.12
C GLY A 86 5.50 -16.36 1.29
N GLU A 87 5.85 -15.41 2.16
CA GLU A 87 6.53 -15.70 3.42
C GLU A 87 5.49 -15.86 4.52
N SER A 88 5.59 -16.94 5.28
CA SER A 88 4.78 -17.15 6.47
C SER A 88 5.11 -16.08 7.50
N ILE A 89 4.13 -15.25 7.83
CA ILE A 89 4.18 -14.48 9.08
C ILE A 89 3.86 -15.49 10.19
N GLU A 90 4.84 -15.81 11.02
CA GLU A 90 4.54 -16.44 12.30
C GLU A 90 3.67 -15.42 13.05
N GLU A 91 2.39 -15.75 13.23
CA GLU A 91 1.51 -14.99 14.10
C GLU A 91 2.09 -15.11 15.51
N GLU A 92 2.88 -14.12 15.95
CA GLU A 92 3.06 -13.89 17.37
C GLU A 92 1.66 -13.60 17.93
N GLY A 93 1.14 -14.56 18.68
CA GLY A 93 -0.18 -14.48 19.27
C GLY A 93 -0.33 -13.30 20.24
N GLU A 94 -1.61 -13.02 20.52
CA GLU A 94 -2.17 -11.99 21.42
C GLU A 94 -2.08 -10.54 20.89
N TYR A 95 -3.18 -9.79 20.85
CA TYR A 95 -4.26 -9.67 21.85
C TYR A 95 -5.67 -9.68 21.26
#